data_AF-A0A8T4S945-F1
#
_entry.id   AF-A0A8T4S945-F1
#
_cell.length_a   1.000
_cell.length_b   1.000
_cell.length_c   1.000
_cell.angle_alpha   90.00
_cell.angle_beta   90.00
_cell.angle_gamma   90.00
#
_symmetry.space_group_name_H-M   'P 1'
#
loop_
_entity.id
_entity.type
_entity.pdbx_description
1 polymer ?
#
loop_
_entity_poly.entity_id
_entity_poly.type
_entity_poly.pdbx_seq_one_letter_code
_entity_poly.pdbx_strand_id
1 'polypeptide(L)'
;MVIKSLTITEEAYNALKSVKYGDESFSDVVLRLSKEKIGAAARFAGALKMSESETKQWKEKVRKRREEMNIEFVQRSKNMRERL
;
A
#
# COMPACT_ATOMS: atom_id res chain seq x y z
N MET A 1 -3.99 9.31 -24.88
CA MET A 1 -3.76 8.60 -23.60
C MET A 1 -3.41 7.16 -23.92
N VAL A 2 -2.34 6.62 -23.34
CA VAL A 2 -2.02 5.19 -23.48
C VAL A 2 -2.77 4.46 -22.36
N ILE A 3 -3.66 3.54 -22.73
CA ILE A 3 -4.42 2.73 -21.79
C ILE A 3 -3.78 1.34 -21.70
N LYS A 4 -3.61 0.84 -20.48
CA LYS A 4 -3.18 -0.53 -20.22
C LYS A 4 -4.27 -1.23 -19.42
N SER A 5 -4.67 -2.41 -19.89
CA SER A 5 -5.58 -3.28 -19.15
C SER A 5 -4.80 -4.12 -18.14
N LEU A 6 -5.37 -4.33 -16.96
CA LEU A 6 -4.83 -5.19 -15.91
C LEU A 6 -5.93 -6.13 -15.42
N THR A 7 -5.63 -7.41 -15.31
CA THR A 7 -6.51 -8.39 -14.68
C THR A 7 -6.13 -8.52 -13.21
N ILE A 8 -7.12 -8.42 -12.33
CA ILE A 8 -6.96 -8.56 -10.88
C ILE A 8 -7.99 -9.55 -10.34
N THR A 9 -7.78 -10.04 -9.12
CA THR A 9 -8.77 -10.87 -8.45
C THR A 9 -10.02 -10.07 -8.10
N GLU A 10 -11.15 -10.75 -7.98
CA GLU A 10 -12.41 -10.16 -7.49
C GLU A 10 -12.24 -9.49 -6.12
N GLU A 11 -11.46 -10.09 -5.22
CA GLU A 11 -11.14 -9.51 -3.92
C GLU A 11 -10.42 -8.16 -4.05
N ALA A 12 -9.40 -8.09 -4.92
CA ALA A 12 -8.66 -6.85 -5.16
C ALA A 12 -9.55 -5.78 -5.83
N TYR A 13 -10.44 -6.18 -6.73
CA TYR A 13 -11.41 -5.29 -7.34
C TYR A 13 -12.37 -4.69 -6.30
N ASN A 14 -12.93 -5.54 -5.43
CA ASN A 14 -13.84 -5.11 -4.37
C ASN A 14 -13.14 -4.19 -3.35
N ALA A 15 -11.87 -4.46 -3.03
CA ALA A 15 -11.06 -3.59 -2.20
C ALA A 15 -10.80 -2.22 -2.85
N LEU A 16 -10.56 -2.15 -4.16
CA LEU A 16 -10.43 -0.88 -4.87
C LEU A 16 -11.77 -0.14 -4.97
N LYS A 17 -12.87 -0.87 -5.14
CA LYS A 17 -14.22 -0.30 -5.24
C LYS A 17 -14.66 0.33 -3.92
N SER A 18 -14.32 -0.26 -2.77
CA SER A 18 -14.73 0.26 -1.45
C SER A 18 -14.05 1.58 -1.07
N VAL A 19 -12.88 1.87 -1.64
CA VAL A 19 -12.10 3.08 -1.36
C VAL A 19 -12.25 4.17 -2.43
N LYS A 20 -13.04 3.92 -3.48
CA LYS A 20 -13.35 4.85 -4.56
C LYS A 20 -14.31 5.94 -4.06
N TYR A 21 -14.05 7.20 -4.39
CA TYR A 21 -14.91 8.31 -3.99
C TYR A 21 -15.79 8.80 -5.14
N GLY A 22 -17.11 8.80 -4.96
CA GLY A 22 -18.07 9.32 -5.95
C GLY A 22 -17.80 8.79 -7.35
N ASP A 23 -17.59 9.71 -8.29
CA ASP A 23 -17.37 9.42 -9.72
C ASP A 23 -15.89 9.29 -10.13
N GLU A 24 -14.96 9.24 -9.16
CA GLU A 24 -13.51 9.04 -9.39
C GLU A 24 -13.24 7.80 -10.23
N SER A 25 -12.31 7.79 -11.21
CA SER A 25 -12.03 6.56 -11.97
C SER A 25 -11.18 5.55 -11.18
N PHE A 26 -11.16 4.27 -11.57
CA PHE A 26 -10.24 3.31 -10.95
C PHE A 26 -8.76 3.69 -11.15
N SER A 27 -8.43 4.34 -12.26
CA SER A 27 -7.07 4.86 -12.49
C SER A 27 -6.71 5.95 -11.49
N ASP A 28 -7.66 6.82 -11.13
CA ASP A 28 -7.47 7.87 -10.13
C ASP A 28 -7.28 7.29 -8.73
N VAL A 29 -8.05 6.27 -8.35
CA VAL A 29 -7.88 5.53 -7.09
C VAL A 29 -6.46 4.96 -6.98
N VAL A 30 -5.99 4.29 -8.03
CA VAL A 30 -4.62 3.72 -8.08
C VAL A 30 -3.56 4.82 -7.95
N LEU A 31 -3.76 5.97 -8.59
CA LEU A 31 -2.86 7.12 -8.49
C LEU A 31 -2.88 7.76 -7.10
N ARG A 32 -4.05 7.90 -6.47
CA ARG A 32 -4.19 8.47 -5.12
C ARG A 32 -3.52 7.59 -4.08
N LEU A 33 -3.81 6.30 -4.08
CA LEU A 33 -3.21 5.34 -3.15
C LEU A 33 -1.70 5.17 -3.34
N SER A 34 -1.20 5.32 -4.58
CA SER A 34 0.25 5.29 -4.83
C SER A 34 0.95 6.59 -4.41
N LYS A 35 0.32 7.75 -4.61
CA LYS A 35 0.85 9.05 -4.17
C LYS A 35 0.83 9.24 -2.66
N GLU A 36 -0.19 8.75 -1.95
CA GLU A 36 -0.22 8.81 -0.48
C GLU A 36 0.92 8.02 0.17
N LYS A 37 1.31 6.88 -0.43
CA LYS A 37 2.41 6.04 0.07
C LYS A 37 3.79 6.62 -0.19
N ILE A 38 3.98 7.35 -1.30
CA ILE A 38 5.24 8.05 -1.60
C ILE A 38 5.32 9.36 -0.81
N GLY A 39 4.20 10.07 -0.68
CA GLY A 39 4.09 11.34 0.01
C GLY A 39 4.36 11.25 1.51
N ALA A 40 3.82 10.26 2.22
CA ALA A 40 4.09 10.12 3.65
C ALA A 40 5.57 9.82 3.94
N ALA A 41 6.13 8.80 3.28
CA ALA A 41 7.53 8.41 3.49
C ALA A 41 8.52 9.51 3.08
N ALA A 42 8.27 10.21 1.98
CA ALA A 42 9.13 11.32 1.52
C ALA A 42 8.93 12.60 2.34
N ARG A 43 7.71 12.93 2.78
CA ARG A 43 7.44 14.10 3.65
C ARG A 43 8.09 13.95 5.03
N PHE A 44 8.05 12.76 5.63
CA PHE A 44 8.75 12.51 6.89
C PHE A 44 10.27 12.51 6.71
N ALA A 45 10.79 12.00 5.59
CA ALA A 45 12.22 12.05 5.28
C ALA A 45 12.74 13.45 4.91
N GLY A 46 11.87 14.39 4.50
CA GLY A 46 12.22 15.80 4.35
C GLY A 46 12.09 16.61 5.65
N ALA A 47 11.18 16.22 6.55
CA ALA A 47 10.98 16.86 7.86
C ALA A 47 12.06 16.46 8.88
N LEU A 48 12.55 15.23 8.81
CA LEU A 48 13.76 14.79 9.48
C LEU A 48 14.91 15.07 8.51
N LYS A 49 15.85 15.96 8.81
CA LYS A 49 17.03 16.25 7.96
C LYS A 49 17.95 15.02 7.84
N MET A 50 17.46 13.93 7.28
CA MET A 50 18.15 12.65 7.17
C MET A 50 18.96 12.64 5.90
N SER A 51 20.19 12.16 6.00
CA SER A 51 21.04 11.93 4.83
C SER A 51 20.45 10.82 3.93
N GLU A 52 20.88 10.76 2.67
CA GLU A 52 20.40 9.73 1.73
C GLU A 52 20.63 8.29 2.24
N SER A 53 21.70 8.07 3.01
CA SER A 53 22.03 6.77 3.60
C SER A 53 21.04 6.37 4.70
N GLU A 54 20.64 7.31 5.54
CA GLU A 54 19.63 7.09 6.60
C GLU A 54 18.24 6.89 6.00
N THR A 55 17.93 7.58 4.91
CA THR A 55 16.66 7.40 4.17
C THR A 55 16.55 6.00 3.57
N LYS A 56 17.64 5.45 3.02
CA LYS A 56 17.67 4.07 2.52
C LYS A 56 17.47 3.05 3.64
N GLN A 57 18.15 3.23 4.78
CA GLN A 57 17.98 2.35 5.94
C GLN A 57 16.56 2.41 6.52
N TRP A 58 15.97 3.61 6.55
CA TRP A 58 14.60 3.78 7.01
C TRP A 58 13.59 3.13 6.08
N LYS A 59 13.73 3.31 4.77
CA LYS A 59 12.92 2.61 3.76
C LYS A 59 13.02 1.08 3.92
N GLU A 60 14.21 0.56 4.16
CA GLU A 60 14.43 -0.87 4.35
C GLU A 60 13.79 -1.40 5.66
N LYS A 61 13.88 -0.65 6.75
CA LYS A 61 13.17 -0.98 8.01
C LYS A 61 11.66 -0.94 7.84
N VAL A 62 11.13 0.05 7.11
CA VAL A 62 9.70 0.15 6.80
C VAL A 62 9.26 -1.01 5.90
N ARG A 63 10.09 -1.42 4.93
CA ARG A 63 9.84 -2.59 4.08
C ARG A 63 9.75 -3.88 4.91
N LYS A 64 10.75 -4.15 5.75
CA LYS A 64 10.75 -5.33 6.64
C LYS A 64 9.55 -5.35 7.58
N ARG A 65 9.22 -4.22 8.21
CA ARG A 65 8.07 -4.16 9.12
C ARG A 65 6.74 -4.39 8.38
N ARG A 66 6.63 -3.99 7.11
CA ARG A 66 5.45 -4.26 6.28
C ARG A 66 5.34 -5.75 5.91
N GLU A 67 6.46 -6.41 5.65
CA GLU A 67 6.49 -7.85 5.40
C GLU A 67 6.08 -8.63 6.64
N GLU A 68 6.59 -8.26 7.81
CA GLU A 68 6.22 -8.85 9.09
C GLU A 68 4.72 -8.68 9.39
N MET A 69 4.18 -7.47 9.21
CA MET A 69 2.73 -7.22 9.40
C MET A 69 1.86 -7.97 8.38
N ASN A 70 2.33 -8.14 7.15
CA ASN A 70 1.58 -8.89 6.13
C ASN A 70 1.55 -10.39 6.46
N ILE A 71 2.67 -10.94 6.92
CA ILE A 71 2.75 -12.33 7.41
C ILE A 71 1.83 -12.51 8.63
N GLU A 72 1.88 -11.60 9.60
CA GLU A 72 1.04 -11.65 10.79
C GLU A 72 -0.45 -11.54 10.46
N PHE A 73 -0.82 -10.67 9.51
CA PHE A 73 -2.20 -10.52 9.04
C PHE A 73 -2.70 -11.78 8.33
N VAL A 74 -1.88 -12.40 7.47
CA VAL A 74 -2.19 -13.68 6.82
C VAL A 74 -2.34 -14.81 7.86
N GLN A 75 -1.48 -14.85 8.87
CA GLN A 75 -1.52 -15.85 9.92
C GLN A 75 -2.79 -15.70 10.80
N ARG A 76 -3.15 -14.46 11.15
CA ARG A 76 -4.37 -14.15 11.89
C ARG A 76 -5.62 -14.53 11.10
N SER A 77 -5.60 -14.30 9.79
CA SER A 77 -6.68 -14.66 8.87
C SER A 77 -6.85 -16.19 8.75
N LYS A 78 -5.77 -16.96 8.77
CA LYS A 78 -5.81 -18.43 8.80
C LYS A 78 -6.35 -18.95 10.13
N ASN A 79 -5.86 -18.44 11.25
CA ASN A 79 -6.29 -18.86 12.59
C ASN A 79 -7.78 -18.56 12.86
N MET A 80 -8.34 -17.53 12.22
CA MET A 80 -9.77 -17.21 12.28
C MET A 80 -10.62 -18.18 11.45
N ARG A 81 -10.09 -18.77 10.37
CA ARG A 81 -10.79 -19.78 9.55
C ARG A 81 -10.76 -21.17 10.16
N GLU A 82 -9.72 -21.51 10.94
CA GLU A 82 -9.62 -22.80 11.64
C GLU A 82 -10.45 -22.86 12.94
N ARG A 83 -11.02 -21.73 13.38
CA ARG A 83 -11.84 -21.62 14.60
C ARG A 83 -13.35 -21.58 14.34
N LEU A 84 -13.78 -21.74 13.10
CA LEU A 84 -15.18 -21.87 12.65
C LEU A 84 -15.45 -23.32 12.27
#